data_AF-A0A659MSG0-F1
#
_entry.id   AF-A0A659MSG0-F1
#
_cell.length_a   1.000
_cell.length_b   1.000
_cell.length_c   1.000
_cell.angle_alpha   90.00
_cell.angle_beta   90.00
_cell.angle_gamma   90.00
#
_symmetry.space_group_name_H-M   'P 1'
#
loop_
_entity.id
_entity.type
_entity.pdbx_description
1 polymer ?
#
loop_
_entity_poly.entity_id
_entity_poly.type
_entity_poly.pdbx_seq_one_letter_code
_entity_poly.pdbx_strand_id
1 'polypeptide(L)'
;TQYYEKNNIQNGGVDASFVEKYGRPEHEFVRPRYMFVGEYYIGLEKTYRSTDPRFSNVLIKEMFWHLHDDLNLTCWFHYKDEQWRVFSYIFWPPGAVF
;
A
#
# COMPACT_ATOMS: atom_id res chain seq x y z
N THR A 1 2.75 -15.98 8.21
CA THR A 1 3.93 -15.50 8.95
C THR A 1 5.18 -15.46 8.08
N GLN A 2 5.46 -16.53 7.31
CA GLN A 2 6.63 -16.62 6.42
C GLN A 2 6.75 -15.51 5.35
N TYR A 3 5.64 -15.07 4.74
CA TYR A 3 5.67 -13.96 3.76
C TYR A 3 6.07 -12.61 4.39
N TYR A 4 5.64 -12.33 5.62
CA TYR A 4 5.99 -11.08 6.32
C TYR A 4 7.48 -11.05 6.66
N GLU A 5 8.04 -12.16 7.13
CA GLU A 5 9.45 -12.29 7.47
C GLU A 5 10.36 -12.19 6.22
N LYS A 6 9.99 -12.86 5.12
CA LYS A 6 10.75 -12.83 3.86
C LYS A 6 10.74 -11.44 3.20
N ASN A 7 9.63 -10.72 3.30
CA ASN A 7 9.49 -9.41 2.68
C ASN A 7 9.97 -8.25 3.56
N ASN A 8 9.96 -8.42 4.89
CA ASN A 8 10.47 -7.48 5.90
C ASN A 8 10.17 -6.00 5.56
N ILE A 9 8.91 -5.71 5.22
CA ILE A 9 8.48 -4.36 4.86
C ILE A 9 8.44 -3.51 6.11
N GLN A 10 9.35 -2.55 6.20
CA GLN A 10 9.42 -1.58 7.29
C GLN A 10 8.59 -0.34 6.97
N ASN A 11 7.82 0.11 7.96
CA ASN A 11 7.13 1.40 7.90
C ASN A 11 8.16 2.51 7.66
N GLY A 12 7.87 3.42 6.72
CA GLY A 12 8.76 4.50 6.32
C GLY A 12 9.70 4.19 5.15
N GLY A 13 9.75 2.93 4.68
CA GLY A 13 10.50 2.53 3.48
C GLY A 13 10.06 3.30 2.24
N VAL A 14 11.02 3.73 1.42
CA VAL A 14 10.75 4.54 0.22
C VAL A 14 10.30 3.68 -0.95
N ASP A 15 9.32 4.17 -1.72
CA ASP A 15 8.71 3.45 -2.85
C ASP A 15 9.73 2.94 -3.88
N ALA A 16 10.79 3.72 -4.15
CA ALA A 16 11.89 3.31 -5.01
C ALA A 16 12.51 1.95 -4.60
N SER A 17 12.66 1.69 -3.30
CA SER A 17 13.18 0.41 -2.81
C SER A 17 12.22 -0.76 -3.06
N PHE A 18 10.91 -0.52 -3.17
CA PHE A 18 9.92 -1.55 -3.52
C PHE A 18 10.00 -1.86 -5.01
N VAL A 19 10.13 -0.83 -5.85
CA VAL A 19 10.31 -1.01 -7.30
C VAL A 19 11.62 -1.73 -7.61
N GLU A 20 12.70 -1.40 -6.91
CA GLU A 20 13.98 -2.10 -7.03
C GLU A 20 13.86 -3.58 -6.63
N LYS A 21 13.15 -3.87 -5.54
CA LYS A 21 13.01 -5.23 -5.00
C LYS A 21 12.03 -6.12 -5.77
N TYR A 22 10.89 -5.58 -6.19
CA TYR A 22 9.78 -6.35 -6.77
C TYR A 22 9.57 -6.08 -8.26
N GLY A 23 10.33 -5.15 -8.85
CA GLY A 23 10.17 -4.74 -10.24
C GLY A 23 9.03 -3.74 -10.43
N ARG A 24 8.61 -3.56 -11.69
CA ARG A 24 7.52 -2.65 -12.05
C ARG A 24 6.20 -3.16 -11.45
N PRO A 25 5.41 -2.32 -10.76
CA PRO A 25 4.09 -2.71 -10.28
C PRO A 25 3.14 -2.97 -11.45
N GLU A 26 2.22 -3.92 -11.26
CA GLU A 26 1.14 -4.19 -12.20
C GLU A 26 0.22 -2.97 -12.30
N HIS A 27 -0.10 -2.37 -11.15
CA HIS A 27 -0.82 -1.10 -11.10
C HIS A 27 -0.18 -0.12 -10.11
N GLU A 28 -0.18 1.15 -10.50
CA GLU A 28 0.27 2.28 -9.70
C GLU A 28 -0.67 3.46 -9.92
N PHE A 29 -1.16 4.05 -8.83
CA PHE A 29 -1.93 5.29 -8.90
C PHE A 29 -1.78 6.14 -7.65
N VAL A 30 -1.97 7.45 -7.81
CA VAL A 30 -2.04 8.43 -6.72
C VAL A 30 -3.44 9.03 -6.70
N ARG A 31 -4.11 8.94 -5.57
CA ARG A 31 -5.49 9.42 -5.39
C ARG A 31 -5.67 10.07 -4.03
N PRO A 32 -6.58 11.04 -3.86
CA PRO A 32 -6.98 11.53 -2.56
C PRO A 32 -7.65 10.42 -1.73
N ARG A 33 -7.45 10.48 -0.42
CA ARG A 33 -7.92 9.49 0.55
C ARG A 33 -9.41 9.17 0.42
N TYR A 34 -10.28 10.15 0.13
CA TYR A 34 -11.72 9.90 0.01
C TYR A 34 -12.10 8.90 -1.07
N MET A 35 -11.22 8.63 -2.05
CA MET A 35 -11.46 7.63 -3.11
C MET A 35 -11.18 6.19 -2.68
N PHE A 36 -10.62 5.97 -1.49
CA PHE A 36 -10.29 4.64 -0.97
C PHE A 36 -11.37 4.17 0.02
N VAL A 37 -12.40 3.48 -0.47
CA VAL A 37 -13.55 3.02 0.32
C VAL A 37 -13.67 1.50 0.21
N GLY A 38 -13.88 0.82 1.34
CA GLY A 38 -14.06 -0.65 1.40
C GLY A 38 -13.10 -1.36 2.35
N GLU A 39 -13.38 -2.63 2.65
CA GLU A 39 -12.65 -3.44 3.64
C GLU A 39 -11.19 -3.67 3.24
N TYR A 40 -10.90 -3.72 1.95
CA TYR A 40 -9.56 -3.78 1.38
C TYR A 40 -8.63 -2.67 1.92
N TYR A 41 -9.17 -1.50 2.24
CA TYR A 41 -8.41 -0.33 2.72
C TYR A 41 -8.35 -0.22 4.24
N ILE A 42 -8.55 -1.30 5.00
CA ILE A 42 -8.48 -1.26 6.47
C ILE A 42 -7.14 -0.75 7.01
N GLY A 43 -6.05 -0.96 6.27
CA GLY A 43 -4.73 -0.39 6.56
C GLY A 43 -4.72 1.13 6.49
N LEU A 44 -5.42 1.72 5.51
CA LEU A 44 -5.63 3.16 5.38
C LEU A 44 -6.48 3.69 6.52
N GLU A 45 -7.57 3.01 6.88
CA GLU A 45 -8.46 3.47 7.95
C GLU A 45 -7.75 3.61 9.31
N LYS A 46 -6.74 2.78 9.59
CA LYS A 46 -5.96 2.89 10.84
C LYS A 46 -5.08 4.14 10.90
N THR A 47 -4.56 4.61 9.77
CA THR A 47 -3.63 5.76 9.70
C THR A 47 -4.32 7.06 9.27
N TYR A 48 -5.16 6.99 8.24
CA TYR A 48 -5.94 8.07 7.64
C TYR A 48 -7.42 7.69 7.73
N ARG A 49 -8.04 7.93 8.89
CA ARG A 49 -9.45 7.63 9.11
C ARG A 49 -10.32 8.42 8.14
N SER A 50 -11.22 7.73 7.43
CA SER A 50 -12.16 8.38 6.50
C SER A 50 -13.14 9.33 7.20
N THR A 51 -13.40 9.11 8.49
CA THR A 51 -14.25 9.97 9.32
C THR A 51 -13.58 11.28 9.73
N ASP A 52 -12.28 11.43 9.52
CA ASP A 52 -11.56 12.67 9.80
C ASP A 52 -11.43 13.52 8.53
N PRO A 53 -12.15 14.65 8.43
CA PRO A 53 -12.19 15.46 7.22
C PRO A 53 -10.83 16.05 6.84
N ARG A 54 -9.90 16.17 7.80
CA ARG A 54 -8.52 16.65 7.53
C ARG A 54 -7.76 15.71 6.60
N PHE A 55 -8.13 14.44 6.58
CA PHE A 55 -7.46 13.44 5.74
C PHE A 55 -8.11 13.27 4.38
N SER A 56 -9.32 13.78 4.15
CA SER A 56 -10.11 13.55 2.93
C SER A 56 -9.31 13.76 1.63
N ASN A 57 -8.56 14.88 1.56
CA ASN A 57 -7.78 15.26 0.39
C ASN A 57 -6.29 14.87 0.46
N VAL A 58 -5.87 14.11 1.48
CA VAL A 58 -4.49 13.61 1.55
C VAL A 58 -4.25 12.65 0.39
N LEU A 59 -3.19 12.92 -0.38
CA LEU A 59 -2.80 12.04 -1.48
C LEU A 59 -2.18 10.75 -0.93
N ILE A 60 -2.68 9.63 -1.41
CA ILE A 60 -2.18 8.30 -1.13
C ILE A 60 -1.80 7.66 -2.45
N LYS A 61 -0.60 7.08 -2.47
CA LYS A 61 -0.12 6.26 -3.58
C LYS A 61 -0.38 4.80 -3.24
N GLU A 62 -0.90 4.05 -4.20
CA GLU A 62 -1.04 2.59 -4.14
C GLU A 62 -0.15 1.98 -5.22
N MET A 63 0.56 0.92 -4.86
CA MET A 63 1.26 0.05 -5.80
C MET A 63 0.90 -1.40 -5.52
N PHE A 64 0.74 -2.17 -6.60
CA PHE A 64 0.34 -3.57 -6.57
C PHE A 64 1.31 -4.43 -7.38
N TRP A 65 1.70 -5.59 -6.82
CA TRP A 65 2.55 -6.58 -7.48
C TRP A 65 2.00 -8.00 -7.29
N HIS A 66 2.20 -8.82 -8.32
CA HIS A 66 2.19 -10.27 -8.23
C HIS A 66 3.60 -10.74 -7.86
N LEU A 67 3.83 -11.15 -6.62
CA LEU A 67 5.17 -11.57 -6.16
C LEU A 67 5.51 -12.99 -6.61
N HIS A 68 4.54 -13.89 -6.46
CA HIS A 68 4.59 -15.31 -6.83
C HIS A 68 3.19 -15.73 -7.32
N ASP A 69 3.07 -16.91 -7.93
CA ASP A 69 1.80 -17.42 -8.49
C ASP A 69 0.66 -17.51 -7.46
N ASP A 70 0.99 -17.51 -6.16
CA ASP A 70 0.07 -17.62 -5.02
C ASP A 70 0.02 -16.37 -4.12
N LEU A 71 0.72 -15.29 -4.48
CA LEU A 71 0.89 -14.14 -3.58
C LEU A 71 0.89 -12.79 -4.28
N ASN A 72 -0.06 -11.97 -3.86
CA ASN A 72 -0.15 -10.56 -4.18
C ASN A 72 0.37 -9.69 -3.04
N LEU A 73 0.94 -8.54 -3.40
CA LEU A 73 1.32 -7.47 -2.48
C LEU A 73 0.69 -6.17 -2.93
N THR A 74 -0.02 -5.51 -2.02
CA THR A 74 -0.41 -4.11 -2.16
C THR A 74 0.31 -3.29 -1.10
N CYS A 75 0.96 -2.21 -1.51
CA CYS A 75 1.54 -1.22 -0.61
C CYS A 75 0.86 0.13 -0.78
N TRP A 76 0.69 0.84 0.34
CA TRP A 76 0.19 2.20 0.36
C TRP A 76 1.23 3.14 0.95
N PHE A 77 1.43 4.24 0.25
CA PHE A 77 2.46 5.23 0.56
C PHE A 77 1.83 6.60 0.80
N HIS A 78 2.42 7.33 1.74
CA HIS A 78 2.16 8.75 1.91
C HIS A 78 3.35 9.56 1.44
N TYR A 79 3.12 10.83 1.10
CA TYR A 79 4.21 11.72 0.75
C TYR A 79 4.72 12.43 2.01
N LYS A 80 5.97 12.16 2.41
CA LYS A 80 6.65 12.77 3.56
C LYS A 80 8.13 12.92 3.29
N ASP A 81 8.71 14.02 3.75
CA ASP A 81 10.14 14.34 3.58
C ASP A 81 10.56 14.23 2.10
N GLU A 82 9.74 14.79 1.21
CA GLU A 82 9.90 14.80 -0.24
C GLU A 82 9.89 13.40 -0.91
N GLN A 83 9.49 12.36 -0.18
CA GLN A 83 9.52 10.97 -0.65
C GLN A 83 8.19 10.26 -0.40
N TRP A 84 7.87 9.29 -1.26
CA TRP A 84 6.77 8.36 -0.99
C TRP A 84 7.25 7.28 -0.04
N ARG A 85 6.66 7.22 1.15
CA ARG A 85 7.02 6.28 2.21
C ARG A 85 5.87 5.35 2.52
N VAL A 86 6.15 4.05 2.58
CA VAL A 86 5.13 3.05 2.91
C VAL A 86 4.63 3.29 4.32
N PHE A 87 3.32 3.27 4.52
CA PHE A 87 2.75 3.32 5.87
C PHE A 87 1.83 2.12 6.15
N SER A 88 1.40 1.43 5.10
CA SER A 88 0.59 0.21 5.21
C SER A 88 0.82 -0.70 4.02
N TYR A 89 0.58 -1.99 4.21
CA TYR A 89 0.64 -2.99 3.15
C TYR A 89 -0.21 -4.20 3.52
N ILE A 90 -0.56 -5.00 2.53
CA ILE A 90 -1.25 -6.27 2.70
C ILE A 90 -0.71 -7.30 1.73
N PHE A 91 -0.57 -8.53 2.23
CA PHE A 91 -0.38 -9.72 1.40
C PHE A 91 -1.71 -10.45 1.27
N TRP A 92 -2.02 -10.93 0.08
CA TRP A 92 -3.26 -11.65 -0.17
C TRP A 92 -3.12 -12.66 -1.31
N PRO A 93 -3.87 -13.77 -1.31
CA PRO A 93 -3.81 -14.76 -2.37
C PRO A 93 -4.54 -14.27 -3.63
N PRO A 94 -4.07 -14.59 -4.85
CA PRO A 94 -4.81 -14.32 -6.08
C PRO A 94 -6.25 -14.83 -6.02
N GLY A 95 -7.19 -14.01 -6.50
CA GLY A 95 -8.61 -14.33 -6.48
C GLY A 95 -9.33 -14.09 -5.14
N ALA A 96 -8.67 -13.53 -4.12
CA ALA A 96 -9.37 -13.11 -2.91
C ALA A 96 -10.45 -12.07 -3.23
N VAL A 97 -11.59 -12.18 -2.54
CA VAL A 97 -12.70 -11.24 -2.62
C VAL A 97 -12.72 -10.45 -1.32
N PHE A 98 -12.67 -9.12 -1.43
CA PHE A 98 -12.70 -8.15 -0.32
C PHE A 98 -13.98 -7.32 -0.34
#